data_AF-A0A7V8WM77-F1
#
_entry.id   AF-A0A7V8WM77-F1
#
_cell.length_a   1.000
_cell.length_b   1.000
_cell.length_c   1.000
_cell.angle_alpha   90.00
_cell.angle_beta   90.00
_cell.angle_gamma   90.00
#
_symmetry.space_group_name_H-M   'P 1'
#
loop_
_entity.id
_entity.type
_entity.pdbx_description
1 polymer ?
#
loop_
_entity_poly.entity_id
_entity_poly.type
_entity_poly.pdbx_seq_one_letter_code
_entity_poly.pdbx_strand_id
1 'polypeptide(L)'
;MRTSVRPLDPAYGSDGIPVQNNRTLPFSVTRAWSAPAGRYLERWFLVHPATRTVVFEGPIRDEVLIWGLQALSSLTDRLMNSFPLEPGPYLLVFALGGHKGAEIEVEAVPVSGRPA
;
A
#
# COMPACT_ATOMS: atom_id res chain seq x y z
N MET A 1 -11.03 8.85 -2.46
CA MET A 1 -9.65 8.67 -1.97
C MET A 1 -8.77 8.37 -3.17
N ARG A 2 -7.66 9.08 -3.37
CA ARG A 2 -6.72 8.80 -4.46
C ARG A 2 -5.62 7.93 -3.89
N THR A 3 -5.50 6.71 -4.40
CA THR A 3 -4.49 5.74 -3.97
C THR A 3 -3.76 5.21 -5.20
N SER A 4 -2.47 4.94 -5.06
CA SER A 4 -1.66 4.29 -6.08
C SER A 4 -0.58 3.43 -5.43
N VAL A 5 -0.35 2.25 -5.98
CA VAL A 5 0.72 1.34 -5.55
C VAL A 5 1.64 1.14 -6.72
N ARG A 6 2.93 1.43 -6.59
CA ARG A 6 3.84 1.43 -7.73
C ARG A 6 5.22 0.88 -7.36
N PRO A 7 5.89 0.15 -8.24
CA PRO A 7 7.31 -0.17 -8.08
C PRO A 7 8.16 1.07 -7.84
N LEU A 8 9.24 0.94 -7.07
CA LEU A 8 10.21 2.03 -6.91
C LEU A 8 11.16 2.15 -8.11
N ASP A 9 11.49 1.02 -8.73
CA ASP A 9 12.26 0.99 -9.98
C ASP A 9 11.29 0.85 -11.16
N PRO A 10 11.29 1.80 -12.13
CA PRO A 10 10.48 1.69 -13.34
C PRO A 10 10.73 0.43 -14.16
N ALA A 11 11.90 -0.20 -14.03
CA ALA A 11 12.23 -1.46 -14.69
C ALA A 11 11.35 -2.64 -14.20
N TYR A 12 10.75 -2.53 -13.01
CA TYR A 12 9.87 -3.55 -12.44
C TYR A 12 8.39 -3.33 -12.77
N GLY A 13 8.07 -2.29 -13.56
CA GLY A 13 6.71 -1.95 -13.98
C GLY A 13 6.28 -0.54 -13.58
N SER A 14 5.05 -0.18 -13.94
CA SER A 14 4.48 1.16 -13.73
C SER A 14 3.40 1.24 -12.66
N ASP A 15 2.83 0.10 -12.24
CA ASP A 15 1.76 -0.01 -11.24
C ASP A 15 1.78 -1.39 -10.56
N GLY A 16 1.13 -1.49 -9.40
CA GLY A 16 1.03 -2.71 -8.61
C GLY A 16 2.23 -2.98 -7.69
N ILE A 17 2.24 -4.18 -7.12
CA ILE A 17 3.30 -4.69 -6.26
C ILE A 17 4.20 -5.59 -7.12
N PRO A 18 5.45 -5.21 -7.41
CA PRO A 18 6.36 -6.04 -8.18
C PRO A 18 6.79 -7.27 -7.37
N VAL A 19 6.66 -8.46 -7.95
CA VAL A 19 7.03 -9.74 -7.33
C VAL A 19 8.05 -10.49 -8.19
N GLN A 20 9.12 -10.97 -7.57
CA GLN A 20 10.11 -11.84 -8.19
C GLN A 20 10.41 -13.01 -7.27
N ASN A 21 10.37 -14.24 -7.79
CA ASN A 21 10.61 -15.48 -7.02
C ASN A 21 9.73 -15.56 -5.75
N ASN A 22 8.44 -15.23 -5.89
CA ASN A 22 7.45 -15.19 -4.80
C ASN A 22 7.84 -14.26 -3.63
N ARG A 23 8.60 -13.21 -3.93
CA ARG A 23 8.95 -12.16 -2.98
C ARG A 23 8.70 -10.80 -3.59
N THR A 24 8.28 -9.85 -2.76
CA THR A 24 8.15 -8.46 -3.19
C THR A 24 9.52 -7.84 -3.48
N LEU A 25 9.56 -7.03 -4.54
CA LEU A 25 10.61 -6.06 -4.81
C LEU A 25 10.18 -4.69 -4.25
N PRO A 26 11.08 -3.70 -4.11
CA PRO A 26 10.74 -2.42 -3.51
C PRO A 26 9.62 -1.68 -4.25
N PHE A 27 8.65 -1.17 -3.50
CA PHE A 27 7.48 -0.45 -4.04
C PHE A 27 7.04 0.68 -3.10
N SER A 28 6.10 1.49 -3.57
CA SER A 28 5.50 2.56 -2.79
C SER A 28 3.99 2.44 -2.74
N VAL A 29 3.41 2.85 -1.62
CA VAL A 29 1.98 2.97 -1.40
C VAL A 29 1.67 4.43 -1.13
N THR A 30 1.03 5.10 -2.07
CA THR A 30 0.59 6.50 -1.93
C THR A 30 -0.92 6.54 -1.76
N ARG A 31 -1.39 7.37 -0.83
CA ARG A 31 -2.81 7.52 -0.50
C ARG A 31 -3.11 8.92 0.00
N ALA A 32 -4.34 9.38 -0.19
CA ALA A 32 -4.79 10.68 0.28
C ALA A 32 -6.02 10.57 1.18
N TRP A 33 -5.96 11.20 2.34
CA TRP A 33 -7.04 11.25 3.31
C TRP A 33 -7.82 12.57 3.25
N SER A 34 -9.13 12.47 3.42
CA SER A 34 -10.01 13.58 3.81
C SER A 34 -10.82 13.09 5.01
N ALA A 35 -10.56 13.69 6.17
CA ALA A 35 -11.18 13.37 7.45
C ALA A 35 -11.23 14.66 8.30
N PRO A 36 -11.93 14.68 9.45
CA PRO A 36 -11.87 15.81 10.37
C PRO A 36 -10.43 16.20 10.70
N ALA A 37 -10.20 17.50 10.95
CA ALA A 37 -8.86 17.97 11.25
C ALA A 37 -8.39 17.37 12.58
N GLY A 38 -7.16 16.84 12.60
CA GLY A 38 -6.64 16.15 13.78
C GLY A 38 -5.39 15.34 13.51
N ARG A 39 -4.87 14.74 14.58
CA ARG A 39 -3.76 13.78 14.52
C ARG A 39 -4.32 12.38 14.68
N TYR A 40 -3.89 11.47 13.82
CA TYR A 40 -4.38 10.11 13.79
C TYR A 40 -3.21 9.12 13.68
N LEU A 41 -3.36 7.99 14.35
CA LEU A 41 -2.59 6.81 14.03
C LEU A 41 -3.10 6.25 12.69
N GLU A 42 -2.18 5.90 11.80
CA GLU A 42 -2.49 5.36 10.50
C GLU A 42 -1.71 4.07 10.25
N ARG A 43 -2.38 3.12 9.60
CA ARG A 43 -1.77 1.88 9.13
C ARG A 43 -2.52 1.37 7.90
N TRP A 44 -1.87 0.53 7.11
CA TRP A 44 -2.52 -0.24 6.06
C TRP A 44 -2.16 -1.72 6.12
N PHE A 45 -2.98 -2.53 5.47
CA PHE A 45 -2.88 -3.99 5.47
C PHE A 45 -3.00 -4.50 4.03
N LEU A 46 -2.18 -5.48 3.67
CA LEU A 46 -2.38 -6.27 2.46
C LEU A 46 -3.14 -7.54 2.84
N VAL A 47 -4.23 -7.81 2.15
CA VAL A 47 -5.19 -8.84 2.50
C VAL A 47 -5.44 -9.74 1.28
N HIS A 48 -5.42 -11.05 1.48
CA HIS A 48 -5.79 -12.00 0.45
C HIS A 48 -7.32 -11.93 0.21
N PRO A 49 -7.78 -11.75 -1.04
CA PRO A 49 -9.18 -11.39 -1.30
C PRO A 49 -10.16 -12.51 -0.94
N ALA A 50 -9.83 -13.77 -1.25
CA ALA A 50 -10.72 -14.91 -1.01
C ALA A 50 -10.81 -15.32 0.46
N THR A 51 -9.67 -15.47 1.13
CA THR A 51 -9.58 -15.93 2.53
C THR A 51 -9.74 -14.81 3.56
N ARG A 52 -9.62 -13.54 3.14
CA ARG A 52 -9.60 -12.35 4.00
C ARG A 52 -8.46 -12.37 5.04
N THR A 53 -7.43 -13.17 4.81
CA THR A 53 -6.24 -13.22 5.67
C THR A 53 -5.34 -12.02 5.41
N VAL A 54 -4.85 -11.38 6.48
CA VAL A 54 -3.80 -10.35 6.38
C VAL A 54 -2.47 -11.04 6.06
N VAL A 55 -1.89 -10.72 4.90
CA VAL A 55 -0.61 -11.27 4.46
C VAL A 55 0.56 -10.34 4.77
N PHE A 56 0.29 -9.04 4.94
CA PHE A 56 1.29 -8.06 5.34
C PHE A 56 0.66 -6.89 6.09
N GLU A 57 1.35 -6.41 7.12
CA GLU A 57 1.00 -5.19 7.83
C GLU A 57 1.97 -4.07 7.48
N GLY A 58 1.44 -2.98 6.95
CA GLY A 58 2.20 -1.78 6.64
C GLY A 58 2.83 -1.11 7.87
N PRO A 59 3.75 -0.16 7.65
CA PRO A 59 4.29 0.66 8.72
C PRO A 59 3.18 1.40 9.47
N ILE A 60 3.36 1.53 10.78
CA ILE A 60 2.50 2.38 11.62
C ILE A 60 3.01 3.82 11.52
N ARG A 61 2.11 4.78 11.32
CA ARG A 61 2.39 6.20 11.46
C ARG A 61 1.60 6.75 12.64
N ASP A 62 2.29 7.12 13.72
CA ASP A 62 1.64 7.50 14.98
C ASP A 62 1.05 8.93 14.96
N GLU A 63 1.48 9.79 14.04
CA GLU A 63 1.09 11.21 14.01
C GLU A 63 0.78 11.73 12.59
N VAL A 64 -0.16 11.09 11.89
CA VAL A 64 -0.65 11.67 10.63
C VAL A 64 -1.51 12.89 10.93
N LEU A 65 -1.04 14.08 10.53
CA LEU A 65 -1.83 15.31 10.57
C LEU A 65 -2.78 15.38 9.37
N ILE A 66 -4.08 15.44 9.66
CA ILE A 66 -5.13 15.71 8.69
C ILE A 66 -5.57 17.16 8.82
N TRP A 67 -5.59 17.89 7.71
CA TRP A 67 -5.92 19.32 7.68
C TRP A 67 -7.43 19.62 7.68
N GLY A 68 -8.27 18.60 7.58
CA GLY A 68 -9.73 18.72 7.57
C GLY A 68 -10.37 18.31 6.25
N LEU A 69 -11.70 18.30 6.21
CA LEU A 69 -12.48 17.71 5.11
C LEU A 69 -12.31 18.43 3.76
N GLN A 70 -11.87 19.69 3.77
CA GLN A 70 -11.69 20.50 2.56
C GLN A 70 -10.34 20.30 1.86
N ALA A 71 -9.42 19.52 2.43
CA ALA A 71 -8.09 19.30 1.88
C ALA A 71 -7.71 17.81 1.88
N LEU A 72 -6.91 17.41 0.89
CA LEU A 72 -6.33 16.08 0.82
C LEU A 72 -4.97 16.07 1.52
N SER A 73 -4.84 15.22 2.54
CA SER A 73 -3.58 14.95 3.21
C SER A 73 -2.95 13.70 2.59
N SER A 74 -1.90 13.88 1.77
CA SER A 74 -1.26 12.80 1.02
C SER A 74 -0.12 12.16 1.83
N LEU A 75 -0.07 10.83 1.81
CA LEU A 75 0.96 10.03 2.47
C LEU A 75 1.53 9.03 1.46
N THR A 76 2.84 8.85 1.50
CA THR A 76 3.53 7.82 0.72
C THR A 76 4.43 7.01 1.64
N ASP A 77 4.22 5.69 1.69
CA ASP A 77 5.17 4.75 2.27
C ASP A 77 6.03 4.14 1.16
N ARG A 78 7.33 4.01 1.43
CA ARG A 78 8.27 3.29 0.56
C ARG A 78 8.71 2.03 1.28
N LEU A 79 8.44 0.89 0.65
CA LEU A 79 8.64 -0.43 1.23
C LEU A 79 9.90 -1.00 0.60
N MET A 80 11.00 -0.90 1.33
CA MET A 80 12.32 -1.39 0.89
C MET A 80 12.54 -2.86 1.26
N ASN A 81 11.86 -3.35 2.31
CA ASN A 81 12.02 -4.69 2.83
C ASN A 81 11.18 -5.68 2.03
N SER A 82 11.81 -6.77 1.59
CA SER A 82 11.16 -7.84 0.84
C SER A 82 10.42 -8.82 1.76
N PHE A 83 9.19 -9.19 1.39
CA PHE A 83 8.38 -10.20 2.07
C PHE A 83 7.81 -11.22 1.08
N PRO A 84 7.46 -12.44 1.53
CA PRO A 84 6.84 -13.45 0.68
C PRO A 84 5.47 -12.97 0.17
N LEU A 85 5.25 -13.07 -1.14
CA LEU A 85 3.97 -12.76 -1.77
C LEU A 85 3.87 -13.51 -3.09
N GLU A 86 2.76 -14.21 -3.30
CA GLU A 86 2.48 -14.86 -4.59
C GLU A 86 1.90 -13.83 -5.58
N PRO A 87 2.19 -13.95 -6.88
CA PRO A 87 1.54 -13.11 -7.89
C PRO A 87 0.02 -13.27 -7.89
N GLY A 88 -0.71 -12.20 -8.20
CA GLY A 88 -2.17 -12.19 -8.27
C GLY A 88 -2.82 -11.00 -7.55
N PRO A 89 -4.16 -11.00 -7.42
CA PRO A 89 -4.90 -9.89 -6.85
C PRO A 89 -4.87 -9.90 -5.31
N TYR A 90 -4.75 -8.70 -4.73
CA TYR A 90 -4.82 -8.44 -3.30
C TYR A 90 -5.69 -7.23 -2.99
N LEU A 91 -6.09 -7.11 -1.73
CA LEU A 91 -6.79 -5.95 -1.21
C LEU A 91 -5.85 -5.16 -0.32
N LEU A 92 -5.76 -3.86 -0.58
CA LEU A 92 -5.07 -2.92 0.29
C LEU A 92 -6.11 -2.19 1.14
N VAL A 93 -6.09 -2.45 2.44
CA VAL A 93 -7.05 -1.91 3.40
C VAL A 93 -6.36 -0.86 4.26
N PHE A 94 -6.91 0.34 4.30
CA PHE A 94 -6.38 1.45 5.10
C PHE A 94 -7.15 1.58 6.42
N ALA A 95 -6.45 1.97 7.49
CA ALA A 95 -7.04 2.28 8.78
C ALA A 95 -6.49 3.61 9.31
N LEU A 96 -7.40 4.46 9.79
CA LEU A 96 -7.08 5.78 10.36
C LEU A 96 -7.81 5.93 11.69
N GLY A 97 -7.09 6.22 12.77
CA GLY A 97 -7.66 6.37 14.11
C GLY A 97 -8.38 5.13 14.63
N GLY A 98 -7.96 3.93 14.21
CA GLY A 98 -8.62 2.67 14.60
C GLY A 98 -9.87 2.31 13.78
N HIS A 99 -10.25 3.14 12.80
CA HIS A 99 -11.38 2.88 11.92
C HIS A 99 -10.91 2.42 10.53
N LYS A 100 -11.60 1.42 9.96
CA LYS A 100 -11.41 1.01 8.57
C LYS A 100 -11.77 2.18 7.65
N GLY A 101 -10.81 2.58 6.80
CA GLY A 101 -10.98 3.55 5.73
C GLY A 101 -11.28 2.86 4.39
N ALA A 102 -10.63 3.34 3.33
CA ALA A 102 -10.80 2.76 2.00
C ALA A 102 -10.17 1.36 1.88
N GLU A 103 -10.71 0.60 0.95
CA GLU A 103 -10.16 -0.65 0.45
C GLU A 103 -9.98 -0.49 -1.06
N ILE A 104 -8.83 -0.89 -1.59
CA ILE A 104 -8.58 -0.90 -3.04
C ILE A 104 -8.05 -2.26 -3.45
N GLU A 105 -8.37 -2.68 -4.67
CA GLU A 105 -7.72 -3.81 -5.31
C GLU A 105 -6.33 -3.39 -5.80
N VAL A 106 -5.37 -4.28 -5.66
CA VAL A 106 -4.00 -4.11 -6.17
C VAL A 106 -3.50 -5.43 -6.71
N GLU A 107 -2.81 -5.40 -7.84
CA GLU A 107 -2.20 -6.59 -8.43
C GLU A 107 -0.75 -6.75 -7.95
N ALA A 108 -0.41 -7.96 -7.53
CA ALA A 108 0.97 -8.40 -7.35
C ALA A 108 1.48 -8.96 -8.69
N VAL A 109 2.28 -8.15 -9.38
CA VAL A 109 2.67 -8.40 -10.77
C VAL A 109 3.99 -9.17 -10.81
N PRO A 110 4.05 -10.34 -11.47
CA PRO A 110 5.30 -11.06 -11.63
C PRO A 110 6.24 -10.31 -12.57
N VAL A 111 7.49 -10.13 -12.15
CA VAL A 111 8.55 -9.52 -12.95
C VAL A 111 9.38 -10.64 -13.60
N SER A 112 9.17 -10.88 -14.88
CA SER A 112 10.04 -11.75 -15.70
C SER A 112 11.42 -11.10 -15.82
N GLY A 113 12.48 -11.68 -15.25
CA GLY A 113 13.83 -11.07 -15.28
C GLY A 113 14.44 -11.01 -16.70
N ARG A 114 15.45 -10.17 -17.03
CA ARG A 114 16.26 -9.16 -16.32
C ARG A 114 17.03 -8.29 -17.38
N PRO A 115 17.67 -7.15 -17.04
CA PRO A 115 19.05 -6.99 -17.51
C PRO A 115 20.05 -6.41 -16.48
N ALA A 116 21.30 -6.86 -16.66
CA ALA A 116 22.58 -6.48 -16.04
C ALA A 116 22.81 -6.83 -14.55
#